data_AF-B7GR72-F1
#
_entry.id   AF-B7GR72-F1
#
_cell.length_a   1.000
_cell.length_b   1.000
_cell.length_c   1.000
_cell.angle_alpha   90.00
_cell.angle_beta   90.00
_cell.angle_gamma   90.00
#
_symmetry.space_group_name_H-M   'P 1'
#
loop_
_entity.id
_entity.type
_entity.pdbx_description
1 polymer ?
#
loop_
_entity_poly.entity_id
_entity_poly.type
_entity_poly.pdbx_seq_one_letter_code
_entity_poly.pdbx_strand_id
1 'polypeptide(L)'
;MVLTPYETFDESSGVHVLWDSSRDMPSGMTAREFDRRAGRLLALLPRAAAGPAGMRLRAGSDHAGPDAHPYDATVLHVWELWRMEASGLSARIPGLSDAFVSADGLANLVVEEESDLSDAAAAATGAGWPLLRVWMRGETDPLPYRFLLVRP
;
A
#
# COMPACT_ATOMS: atom_id res chain seq x y z
N MET A 1 4.89 22.63 13.23
CA MET A 1 5.00 21.16 13.41
C MET A 1 6.43 20.77 13.10
N VAL A 2 7.07 19.89 13.89
CA VAL A 2 8.43 19.41 13.58
C VAL A 2 8.28 18.13 12.77
N LEU A 3 8.71 18.16 11.50
CA LEU A 3 8.74 16.98 10.64
C LEU A 3 9.73 15.96 11.20
N THR A 4 9.36 14.68 11.15
CA THR A 4 10.37 13.63 11.37
C THR A 4 11.30 13.56 10.15
N PRO A 5 12.55 13.10 10.27
CA PRO A 5 13.52 13.07 9.16
C PRO A 5 13.08 12.25 7.93
N TYR A 6 12.03 11.44 8.08
CA TYR A 6 11.50 10.53 7.07
C TYR A 6 10.13 10.99 6.53
N GLU A 7 9.63 12.14 7.00
CA GLU A 7 8.33 12.69 6.62
C GLU A 7 8.52 13.70 5.48
N THR A 8 7.85 13.46 4.37
CA THR A 8 7.84 14.38 3.21
C THR A 8 6.44 14.90 2.98
N PHE A 9 6.29 16.17 2.59
CA PHE A 9 5.01 16.67 2.12
C PHE A 9 4.86 16.34 0.64
N ASP A 10 3.81 15.62 0.27
CA ASP A 10 3.52 15.27 -1.12
C ASP A 10 2.53 16.28 -1.71
N GLU A 11 3.03 17.20 -2.55
CA GLU A 11 2.21 18.29 -3.10
C GLU A 11 1.06 17.79 -3.98
N SER A 12 1.21 16.66 -4.68
CA SER A 12 0.16 16.09 -5.53
C SER A 12 -1.01 15.51 -4.73
N SER A 13 -0.74 14.98 -3.54
CA SER A 13 -1.74 14.39 -2.65
C SER A 13 -2.10 15.28 -1.45
N GLY A 14 -1.47 16.44 -1.28
CA GLY A 14 -1.79 17.44 -0.26
C GLY A 14 -1.49 17.01 1.19
N VAL A 15 -0.68 15.98 1.42
CA VAL A 15 -0.51 15.35 2.74
C VAL A 15 0.95 15.10 3.12
N HIS A 16 1.19 14.94 4.42
CA HIS A 16 2.48 14.45 4.92
C HIS A 16 2.55 12.93 4.83
N VAL A 17 3.59 12.43 4.17
CA VAL A 17 3.81 11.02 3.89
C VAL A 17 5.05 10.54 4.63
N LEU A 18 4.87 9.49 5.44
CA LEU A 18 5.95 8.81 6.18
C LEU A 18 6.55 7.64 5.38
N TRP A 19 5.76 7.08 4.46
CA TRP A 19 6.22 6.02 3.57
C TRP A 19 5.38 6.02 2.29
N ASP A 20 6.03 6.00 1.13
CA ASP A 20 5.41 5.89 -0.19
C ASP A 20 6.04 4.73 -0.95
N SER A 21 5.26 3.69 -1.25
CA SER A 21 5.80 2.53 -1.98
C SER A 21 6.35 2.88 -3.37
N SER A 22 5.97 4.00 -3.98
CA SER A 22 6.53 4.43 -5.26
C SER A 22 7.91 5.12 -5.16
N ARG A 23 8.31 5.53 -3.94
CA ARG A 23 9.59 6.23 -3.68
C ARG A 23 10.53 5.41 -2.80
N ASP A 24 9.96 4.77 -1.79
CA ASP A 24 10.67 4.05 -0.74
C ASP A 24 10.66 2.54 -1.02
N MET A 25 11.24 2.17 -2.16
CA MET A 25 11.25 0.80 -2.65
C MET A 25 12.22 -0.08 -1.85
N PRO A 26 11.84 -1.31 -1.45
CA PRO A 26 12.77 -2.22 -0.80
C PRO A 26 13.93 -2.58 -1.72
N SER A 27 15.15 -2.51 -1.20
CA SER A 27 16.37 -2.90 -1.91
C SER A 27 16.97 -4.18 -1.31
N GLY A 28 17.82 -4.86 -2.09
CA GLY A 28 18.58 -6.02 -1.61
C GLY A 28 17.79 -7.34 -1.53
N MET A 29 16.59 -7.42 -2.11
CA MET A 29 15.87 -8.69 -2.25
C MET A 29 16.53 -9.56 -3.31
N THR A 30 16.94 -10.77 -2.95
CA THR A 30 17.49 -11.74 -3.91
C THR A 30 16.39 -12.41 -4.74
N ALA A 31 16.72 -12.91 -5.94
CA ALA A 31 15.82 -13.73 -6.77
C ALA A 31 15.10 -14.82 -5.96
N ARG A 32 15.91 -15.60 -5.22
CA ARG A 32 15.43 -16.72 -4.44
C ARG A 32 14.43 -16.29 -3.37
N GLU A 33 14.67 -15.13 -2.75
CA GLU A 33 13.79 -14.59 -1.73
C GLU A 33 12.49 -14.06 -2.34
N PHE A 34 12.58 -13.36 -3.47
CA PHE A 34 11.43 -12.91 -4.25
C PHE A 34 10.55 -14.09 -4.65
N ASP A 35 11.11 -15.11 -5.31
CA ASP A 35 10.38 -16.29 -5.77
C ASP A 35 9.69 -17.02 -4.61
N ARG A 36 10.39 -17.16 -3.49
CA ARG A 36 9.86 -17.79 -2.28
C ARG A 36 8.66 -17.03 -1.73
N ARG A 37 8.74 -15.70 -1.66
CA ARG A 37 7.68 -14.82 -1.16
C ARG A 37 6.51 -14.73 -2.12
N ALA A 38 6.76 -14.48 -3.41
CA ALA A 38 5.76 -14.47 -4.47
C ALA A 38 5.00 -15.80 -4.52
N GLY A 39 5.69 -16.93 -4.46
CA GLY A 39 5.07 -18.25 -4.42
C GLY A 39 4.12 -18.43 -3.23
N ARG A 40 4.51 -17.95 -2.04
CA ARG A 40 3.66 -17.99 -0.84
C ARG A 40 2.47 -17.06 -0.94
N LEU A 41 2.68 -15.81 -1.38
CA LEU A 41 1.60 -14.84 -1.55
C LEU A 41 0.55 -15.38 -2.53
N LEU A 42 0.96 -15.88 -3.69
CA LEU A 42 0.04 -16.42 -4.71
C LEU A 42 -0.80 -17.58 -4.18
N ALA A 43 -0.28 -18.38 -3.24
CA ALA A 43 -1.03 -19.46 -2.60
C ALA A 43 -2.05 -18.97 -1.55
N LEU A 44 -1.88 -17.74 -1.04
CA LEU A 44 -2.75 -17.12 -0.03
C LEU A 44 -3.78 -16.16 -0.60
N LEU A 45 -3.63 -15.77 -1.87
CA LEU A 45 -4.53 -14.84 -2.54
C LEU A 45 -5.85 -15.54 -2.95
N PRO A 46 -6.98 -14.82 -2.89
CA PRO A 46 -8.22 -15.29 -3.51
C PRO A 46 -8.03 -15.56 -5.00
N ARG A 47 -8.76 -16.53 -5.55
CA ARG A 47 -8.62 -16.97 -6.95
C ARG A 47 -8.72 -15.82 -7.97
N ALA A 48 -9.58 -14.84 -7.70
CA ALA A 48 -9.75 -13.66 -8.55
C ALA A 48 -8.49 -12.77 -8.62
N ALA A 49 -7.70 -12.70 -7.55
CA ALA A 49 -6.46 -11.92 -7.48
C ALA A 49 -5.23 -12.74 -7.88
N ALA A 50 -5.23 -14.06 -7.62
CA ALA A 50 -4.06 -14.92 -7.83
C ALA A 50 -3.64 -15.03 -9.30
N GLY A 51 -4.59 -15.03 -10.25
CA GLY A 51 -4.29 -15.07 -11.69
C GLY A 51 -3.53 -13.83 -12.18
N PRO A 52 -4.12 -12.63 -12.05
CA PRO A 52 -3.45 -11.37 -12.39
C PRO A 52 -2.12 -11.17 -11.65
N ALA A 53 -2.08 -11.48 -10.34
CA ALA A 53 -0.86 -11.41 -9.55
C ALA A 53 0.23 -12.37 -10.06
N GLY A 54 -0.16 -13.58 -10.48
CA GLY A 54 0.76 -14.57 -11.03
C GLY A 54 1.40 -14.10 -12.34
N MET A 55 0.63 -13.44 -13.20
CA MET A 55 1.18 -12.83 -14.42
C MET A 55 2.20 -11.75 -14.09
N ARG A 56 1.89 -10.86 -13.14
CA ARG A 56 2.76 -9.75 -12.75
C ARG A 56 4.05 -10.20 -12.06
N LEU A 57 3.96 -11.20 -11.19
CA LEU A 57 5.10 -11.64 -10.37
C LEU A 57 5.96 -12.73 -11.05
N ARG A 58 5.42 -13.50 -12.01
CA ARG A 58 6.16 -14.61 -12.65
C ARG A 58 6.58 -14.37 -14.10
N ALA A 59 5.85 -13.57 -14.89
CA ALA A 59 6.14 -13.40 -16.31
C ALA A 59 6.83 -12.04 -16.56
N GLY A 60 8.08 -12.07 -17.03
CA GLY A 60 8.81 -10.87 -17.47
C GLY A 60 9.25 -9.92 -16.35
N SER A 61 9.14 -10.32 -15.08
CA SER A 61 9.67 -9.56 -13.95
C SER A 61 11.21 -9.64 -14.00
N ASP A 62 11.87 -8.49 -13.95
CA ASP A 62 13.32 -8.39 -13.71
C ASP A 62 13.50 -8.07 -12.23
N HIS A 63 13.25 -9.09 -11.41
CA HIS A 63 13.03 -8.99 -9.97
C HIS A 63 14.28 -9.37 -9.15
N ALA A 64 15.41 -9.58 -9.83
CA ALA A 64 16.55 -10.28 -9.25
C ALA A 64 17.91 -9.91 -9.85
N GLY A 65 18.70 -9.15 -9.12
CA GLY A 65 20.09 -8.85 -9.49
C GLY A 65 20.48 -7.42 -9.12
N PRO A 66 21.76 -7.05 -9.33
CA PRO A 66 22.21 -5.67 -9.15
C PRO A 66 21.54 -4.68 -10.12
N ASP A 67 21.05 -5.18 -11.27
CA ASP A 67 20.46 -4.37 -12.35
C ASP A 67 18.93 -4.44 -12.41
N ALA A 68 18.32 -5.23 -11.51
CA ALA A 68 16.87 -5.44 -11.44
C ALA A 68 16.16 -4.20 -10.90
N HIS A 69 15.07 -3.77 -11.56
CA HIS A 69 14.31 -2.61 -11.10
C HIS A 69 13.52 -2.99 -9.82
N PRO A 70 13.64 -2.23 -8.71
CA PRO A 70 13.08 -2.61 -7.39
C PRO A 70 11.54 -2.55 -7.31
N TYR A 71 10.89 -2.19 -8.41
CA TYR A 71 9.44 -2.03 -8.49
C TYR A 71 8.70 -3.35 -8.30
N ASP A 72 9.21 -4.47 -8.81
CA ASP A 72 8.56 -5.78 -8.60
C ASP A 72 8.61 -6.21 -7.13
N ALA A 73 9.75 -6.00 -6.48
CA ALA A 73 9.91 -6.24 -5.05
C ALA A 73 8.98 -5.35 -4.21
N THR A 74 8.76 -4.11 -4.65
CA THR A 74 7.80 -3.19 -4.04
C THR A 74 6.37 -3.71 -4.18
N VAL A 75 5.94 -4.06 -5.40
CA VAL A 75 4.59 -4.57 -5.67
C VAL A 75 4.32 -5.83 -4.84
N LEU A 76 5.28 -6.77 -4.82
CA LEU A 76 5.19 -7.95 -3.97
C LEU A 76 4.98 -7.58 -2.49
N HIS A 77 5.77 -6.64 -1.98
CA HIS A 77 5.67 -6.21 -0.59
C HIS A 77 4.33 -5.53 -0.27
N VAL A 78 3.85 -4.64 -1.15
CA VAL A 78 2.55 -3.97 -1.01
C VAL A 78 1.41 -5.00 -0.97
N TRP A 79 1.46 -6.02 -1.82
CA TRP A 79 0.41 -7.06 -1.83
C TRP A 79 0.46 -7.98 -0.62
N GLU A 80 1.64 -8.25 -0.06
CA GLU A 80 1.76 -8.94 1.22
C GLU A 80 1.16 -8.12 2.36
N LEU A 81 1.45 -6.81 2.42
CA LEU A 81 0.84 -5.92 3.39
C LEU A 81 -0.68 -5.87 3.22
N TRP A 82 -1.16 -5.67 1.99
CA TRP A 82 -2.59 -5.72 1.69
C TRP A 82 -3.23 -7.01 2.16
N ARG A 83 -2.58 -8.16 1.93
CA ARG A 83 -3.12 -9.46 2.38
C ARG A 83 -3.26 -9.56 3.89
N MET A 84 -2.37 -8.92 4.66
CA MET A 84 -2.42 -8.91 6.12
C MET A 84 -3.43 -7.88 6.66
N GLU A 85 -3.55 -6.74 6.00
CA GLU A 85 -4.25 -5.57 6.53
C GLU A 85 -5.70 -5.44 6.03
N ALA A 86 -6.00 -5.91 4.81
CA ALA A 86 -7.29 -5.69 4.16
C ALA A 86 -8.48 -6.46 4.74
N SER A 87 -8.26 -7.37 5.69
CA SER A 87 -9.34 -8.07 6.39
C SER A 87 -9.81 -7.34 7.66
N GLY A 88 -9.52 -6.05 7.77
CA GLY A 88 -10.00 -5.21 8.86
C GLY A 88 -11.53 -5.09 8.91
N LEU A 89 -12.03 -4.55 10.03
CA LEU A 89 -13.45 -4.30 10.22
C LEU A 89 -13.82 -2.93 9.66
N SER A 90 -14.93 -2.85 8.93
CA SER A 90 -15.47 -1.56 8.48
C SER A 90 -15.63 -0.62 9.67
N ALA A 91 -15.08 0.58 9.55
CA ALA A 91 -15.10 1.58 10.61
C ALA A 91 -15.89 2.79 10.15
N ARG A 92 -16.81 3.25 10.99
CA ARG A 92 -17.46 4.54 10.77
C ARG A 92 -16.53 5.65 11.25
N ILE A 93 -15.65 6.12 10.38
CA ILE A 93 -14.84 7.31 10.64
C ILE A 93 -15.58 8.51 10.00
N PRO A 94 -16.02 9.51 10.77
CA PRO A 94 -16.69 10.68 10.22
C PRO A 94 -15.84 11.34 9.12
N GLY A 95 -16.41 11.51 7.92
CA GLY A 95 -15.71 12.06 6.76
C GLY A 95 -14.97 11.04 5.89
N LEU A 96 -14.90 9.75 6.27
CA LEU A 96 -14.31 8.68 5.47
C LEU A 96 -15.32 7.52 5.28
N SER A 97 -16.05 7.53 4.16
CA SER A 97 -17.12 6.56 3.86
C SER A 97 -16.64 5.12 3.69
N ASP A 98 -15.39 4.94 3.26
CA ASP A 98 -14.82 3.65 2.86
C ASP A 98 -13.62 3.23 3.71
N ALA A 99 -13.55 3.78 4.94
CA ALA A 99 -12.50 3.43 5.86
C ALA A 99 -12.76 2.12 6.62
N PHE A 100 -11.68 1.42 6.93
CA PHE A 100 -11.70 0.23 7.77
C PHE A 100 -10.51 0.23 8.72
N VAL A 101 -10.65 -0.49 9.84
CA VAL A 101 -9.60 -0.62 10.84
C VAL A 101 -9.06 -2.04 10.83
N SER A 102 -7.76 -2.16 10.57
CA SER A 102 -7.02 -3.42 10.60
C SER A 102 -6.97 -4.03 12.01
N ALA A 103 -6.56 -5.29 12.12
CA ALA A 103 -6.41 -5.98 13.41
C ALA A 103 -5.34 -5.35 14.33
N ASP A 104 -4.39 -4.62 13.76
CA ASP A 104 -3.39 -3.84 14.51
C ASP A 104 -3.91 -2.48 14.99
N GLY A 105 -5.18 -2.17 14.71
CA GLY A 105 -5.85 -0.97 15.16
C GLY A 105 -5.59 0.26 14.30
N LEU A 106 -4.96 0.16 13.13
CA LEU A 106 -4.74 1.32 12.25
C LEU A 106 -5.88 1.52 11.25
N ALA A 107 -6.18 2.80 10.98
CA ALA A 107 -7.16 3.20 9.99
C ALA A 107 -6.58 3.05 8.58
N ASN A 108 -7.42 2.53 7.69
CA ASN A 108 -7.12 2.34 6.28
C ASN A 108 -8.19 3.01 5.43
N LEU A 109 -7.79 3.50 4.27
CA LEU A 109 -8.64 4.05 3.22
C LEU A 109 -8.21 3.44 1.88
N VAL A 110 -9.18 2.98 1.09
CA VAL A 110 -8.93 2.67 -0.32
C VAL A 110 -9.36 3.86 -1.15
N VAL A 111 -8.49 4.32 -2.03
CA VAL A 111 -8.80 5.37 -3.01
C VAL A 111 -8.61 4.82 -4.40
N GLU A 112 -9.46 5.29 -5.30
CA GLU A 112 -9.33 5.01 -6.73
C GLU A 112 -8.55 6.16 -7.37
N GLU A 113 -7.55 5.79 -8.17
CA GLU A 113 -6.65 6.73 -8.84
C GLU A 113 -5.89 7.68 -7.90
N GLU A 114 -5.04 8.54 -8.48
CA GLU A 114 -4.31 9.55 -7.70
C GLU A 114 -5.26 10.69 -7.35
N SER A 115 -5.56 10.82 -6.05
CA SER A 115 -6.50 11.80 -5.50
C SER A 115 -5.80 12.75 -4.53
N ASP A 116 -6.34 13.95 -4.39
CA ASP A 116 -6.03 14.83 -3.26
C ASP A 116 -6.54 14.16 -1.97
N LEU A 117 -5.64 13.97 -1.01
CA LEU A 117 -5.91 13.29 0.26
C LEU A 117 -6.13 14.29 1.41
N SER A 118 -6.13 15.60 1.15
CA SER A 118 -6.25 16.65 2.17
C SER A 118 -7.52 16.50 3.01
N ASP A 119 -8.67 16.28 2.38
CA ASP A 119 -9.95 16.10 3.09
C ASP A 119 -9.95 14.81 3.91
N ALA A 120 -9.35 13.74 3.36
CA ALA A 120 -9.25 12.46 4.05
C ALA A 120 -8.33 12.56 5.30
N ALA A 121 -7.21 13.27 5.16
CA ALA A 121 -6.31 13.57 6.26
C ALA A 121 -7.01 14.44 7.33
N ALA A 122 -7.67 15.52 6.94
CA ALA A 122 -8.41 16.37 7.87
C ALA A 122 -9.48 15.58 8.64
N ALA A 123 -10.21 14.67 7.96
CA ALA A 123 -11.19 13.79 8.59
C ALA A 123 -10.55 12.81 9.58
N ALA A 124 -9.43 12.17 9.20
CA ALA A 124 -8.69 11.26 10.08
C ALA A 124 -8.17 11.99 11.34
N THR A 125 -7.61 13.18 11.18
CA THR A 125 -7.16 14.05 12.28
C THR A 125 -8.31 14.46 13.19
N GLY A 126 -9.45 14.88 12.61
CA GLY A 126 -10.66 15.22 13.38
C GLY A 126 -11.21 14.04 14.18
N ALA A 127 -11.04 12.82 13.69
CA ALA A 127 -11.41 11.59 14.37
C ALA A 127 -10.32 11.05 15.34
N GLY A 128 -9.18 11.74 15.47
CA GLY A 128 -8.11 11.40 16.40
C GLY A 128 -7.20 10.25 15.94
N TRP A 129 -7.17 9.95 14.64
CA TRP A 129 -6.28 8.95 14.07
C TRP A 129 -4.90 9.56 13.82
N PRO A 130 -3.82 9.07 14.45
CA PRO A 130 -2.49 9.66 14.29
C PRO A 130 -1.81 9.28 12.97
N LEU A 131 -2.33 8.25 12.29
CA LEU A 131 -1.82 7.68 11.05
C LEU A 131 -3.00 7.18 10.21
N LEU A 132 -2.89 7.32 8.89
CA LEU A 132 -3.82 6.77 7.92
C LEU A 132 -3.06 5.97 6.87
N ARG A 133 -3.46 4.71 6.66
CA ARG A 133 -2.97 3.89 5.54
C ARG A 133 -3.83 4.14 4.32
N VAL A 134 -3.24 4.55 3.22
CA VAL A 134 -3.96 4.78 1.96
C VAL A 134 -3.50 3.76 0.94
N TRP A 135 -4.47 3.03 0.38
CA TRP A 135 -4.28 2.00 -0.62
C TRP A 135 -4.84 2.50 -1.94
N MET A 136 -3.98 2.81 -2.89
CA MET A 136 -4.40 3.23 -4.23
C MET A 136 -4.61 1.99 -5.09
N ARG A 137 -5.79 1.91 -5.71
CA ARG A 137 -6.22 0.74 -6.50
C ARG A 137 -6.95 1.23 -7.74
N GLY A 138 -6.77 0.54 -8.88
CA GLY A 138 -7.64 0.76 -10.03
C GLY A 138 -9.08 0.33 -9.69
N GLU A 139 -10.07 0.95 -10.32
CA GLU A 139 -11.51 0.68 -10.10
C GLU A 139 -11.84 -0.83 -10.17
N THR A 140 -11.24 -1.53 -11.14
CA THR A 140 -11.47 -2.97 -11.36
C THR A 140 -10.35 -3.86 -10.84
N ASP A 141 -9.28 -3.28 -10.31
CA ASP A 141 -8.10 -4.05 -9.89
C ASP A 141 -8.35 -4.69 -8.52
N PRO A 142 -8.05 -5.99 -8.34
CA PRO A 142 -8.26 -6.66 -7.07
C PRO A 142 -7.19 -6.35 -6.01
N LEU A 143 -6.09 -5.71 -6.41
CA LEU A 143 -4.92 -5.46 -5.57
C LEU A 143 -4.41 -4.01 -5.75
N PRO A 144 -3.95 -3.35 -4.68
CA PRO A 144 -3.44 -1.99 -4.77
C PRO A 144 -2.11 -1.94 -5.53
N TYR A 145 -1.85 -0.82 -6.22
CA TYR A 145 -0.59 -0.57 -6.93
C TYR A 145 0.35 0.38 -6.19
N ARG A 146 -0.17 1.20 -5.27
CA ARG A 146 0.61 2.11 -4.42
C ARG A 146 0.04 2.12 -3.00
N PHE A 147 0.93 2.21 -2.03
CA PHE A 147 0.61 2.31 -0.62
C PHE A 147 1.26 3.56 -0.06
N LEU A 148 0.50 4.34 0.70
CA LEU A 148 0.99 5.48 1.47
C LEU A 148 0.71 5.28 2.95
N LEU A 149 1.71 5.57 3.78
CA LEU A 149 1.50 5.82 5.21
C LEU A 149 1.46 7.33 5.42
N VAL A 150 0.24 7.84 5.62
CA VAL A 150 -0.02 9.27 5.78
C VAL A 150 -0.01 9.64 7.26
N ARG A 151 0.62 10.76 7.57
CA ARG A 151 0.39 11.49 8.82
C ARG A 151 -0.67 12.56 8.54
N PRO A 152 -1.92 12.33 8.99
CA PRO A 152 -3.04 13.21 8.68
C PRO A 152 -2.98 14.55 9.42
#